data_AF-A0A7X7KGD1-F1
#
_entry.id   AF-A0A7X7KGD1-F1
#
_cell.length_a   1.000
_cell.length_b   1.000
_cell.length_c   1.000
_cell.angle_alpha   90.00
_cell.angle_beta   90.00
_cell.angle_gamma   90.00
#
_symmetry.space_group_name_H-M   'P 1'
#
loop_
_entity.id
_entity.type
_entity.pdbx_description
1 polymer ?
#
loop_
_entity_poly.entity_id
_entity_poly.type
_entity_poly.pdbx_seq_one_letter_code
_entity_poly.pdbx_strand_id
1 'polypeptide(L)'
;EGGRPNADSLATRHSPLATNPSPLSPPPSPLFTVRTPTAIVTDIGTEFGVEVAENEDTTSHVFEGKVLLQALMLGSGDRGIEELGDGGTENLKSQITLVAGDSALVEKDFQTGAARITFGRQTGAVPKFVRRLREPPKFIDLLDIVAGGNGTGTRRERGIDPETGMQDTVFLPIYRQTDGKYHHAKYFPLIDGVFMPDPDFGPVQLNSAGHTYDFPKALEPGTFASIWARAAEVPADKQNKWETPKEIGQYWIYAAPFGPEFMPERRGLLALCSGSGITFDLAAIQKAHAGRPLIRFRATAGKASPSLAEMLVFIDGRLVWKSGVISDRSSVKRVDVPIRSADRFLTLVAIEADDGRGSDWTVFGDPVLECLDSDLETVERRVIQ
;
A
#
# COMPACT_ATOMS: atom_id res chain seq x y z
N GLU A 1 32.10 -64.59 21.86
CA GLU A 1 31.08 -64.64 22.94
C GLU A 1 30.14 -63.46 22.66
N GLY A 2 28.94 -63.61 22.09
CA GLY A 2 27.77 -64.43 22.48
C GLY A 2 26.74 -63.47 23.08
N GLY A 3 25.49 -63.32 22.68
CA GLY A 3 24.65 -63.86 21.60
C GLY A 3 23.38 -62.97 21.47
N ARG A 4 22.70 -63.02 20.32
CA ARG A 4 21.31 -62.56 20.08
C ARG A 4 20.30 -63.55 20.74
N PRO A 5 18.94 -63.36 20.82
CA PRO A 5 18.06 -62.62 19.88
C PRO A 5 16.71 -62.01 20.40
N ASN A 6 16.00 -61.34 19.46
CA ASN A 6 14.54 -61.17 19.22
C ASN A 6 13.53 -60.68 20.28
N ALA A 7 12.69 -59.71 19.87
CA ALA A 7 11.22 -59.69 19.96
C ALA A 7 10.73 -58.38 19.26
N ASP A 8 10.09 -58.38 18.10
CA ASP A 8 8.75 -58.84 17.70
C ASP A 8 7.72 -57.70 17.60
N SER A 9 7.09 -57.65 16.43
CA SER A 9 6.00 -56.77 16.03
C SER A 9 4.70 -57.12 16.76
N LEU A 10 3.88 -56.13 17.12
CA LEU A 10 2.45 -56.34 17.34
C LEU A 10 1.62 -55.16 16.82
N ALA A 11 0.79 -55.47 15.82
CA ALA A 11 -0.32 -54.67 15.37
C ALA A 11 -1.60 -54.97 16.18
N THR A 12 -2.51 -54.00 16.16
CA THR A 12 -3.95 -54.04 16.50
C THR A 12 -4.35 -54.11 17.97
N ARG A 13 -5.17 -53.14 18.42
CA ARG A 13 -6.62 -53.33 18.63
C ARG A 13 -7.33 -52.02 18.99
N HIS A 14 -8.39 -51.74 18.23
CA HIS A 14 -9.42 -50.74 18.49
C HIS A 14 -10.41 -51.23 19.55
N SER A 15 -10.99 -50.25 20.27
CA SER A 15 -12.36 -50.18 20.86
C SER A 15 -12.36 -49.90 22.38
N PRO A 16 -13.41 -49.26 22.94
CA PRO A 16 -13.94 -47.94 22.61
C PRO A 16 -14.01 -47.06 23.89
N LEU A 17 -13.80 -45.74 23.79
CA LEU A 17 -14.06 -44.85 24.94
C LEU A 17 -15.53 -44.38 24.91
N ALA A 18 -16.15 -44.47 26.08
CA ALA A 18 -17.58 -44.46 26.31
C ALA A 18 -18.33 -43.24 25.75
N THR A 19 -19.50 -43.53 25.18
CA THR A 19 -20.59 -42.58 24.97
C THR A 19 -21.17 -42.16 26.32
N ASN A 20 -20.88 -40.95 26.77
CA ASN A 20 -21.76 -40.25 27.70
C ASN A 20 -21.79 -38.77 27.28
N PRO A 21 -22.93 -38.25 26.79
CA PRO A 21 -23.03 -36.87 26.38
C PRO A 21 -23.10 -35.99 27.64
N SER A 22 -22.12 -35.12 27.83
CA SER A 22 -22.24 -34.03 28.81
C SER A 22 -23.41 -33.13 28.39
N PRO A 23 -24.42 -32.90 29.24
CA PRO A 23 -25.41 -31.87 28.99
C PRO A 23 -24.80 -30.53 29.38
N LEU A 24 -25.07 -29.50 28.57
CA LEU A 24 -24.72 -28.08 28.78
C LEU A 24 -23.36 -27.64 28.22
N SER A 25 -23.22 -27.67 26.90
CA SER A 25 -22.50 -26.59 26.22
C SER A 25 -23.43 -25.36 26.18
N PRO A 26 -22.99 -24.17 26.62
CA PRO A 26 -23.75 -22.94 26.34
C PRO A 26 -23.83 -22.76 24.81
N PRO A 27 -24.93 -22.17 24.27
CA PRO A 27 -25.02 -21.90 22.84
C PRO A 27 -23.81 -21.06 22.39
N PRO A 28 -23.34 -21.20 21.14
CA PRO A 28 -22.19 -20.46 20.65
C PRO A 28 -22.43 -18.96 20.86
N SER A 29 -21.52 -18.33 21.58
CA SER A 29 -21.41 -16.89 21.74
C SER A 29 -21.44 -16.21 20.36
N PRO A 30 -22.20 -15.10 20.16
CA PRO A 30 -22.26 -14.43 18.87
C PRO A 30 -20.86 -13.99 18.43
N LEU A 31 -20.47 -14.32 17.18
CA LEU A 31 -19.11 -14.14 16.68
C LEU A 31 -18.79 -12.66 16.38
N PHE A 32 -19.79 -11.87 15.97
CA PHE A 32 -19.73 -10.41 15.85
C PHE A 32 -21.12 -9.79 15.62
N THR A 33 -21.22 -8.46 15.71
CA THR A 33 -22.44 -7.69 15.45
C THR A 33 -22.15 -6.53 14.51
N VAL A 34 -23.01 -6.33 13.50
CA VAL A 34 -23.01 -5.17 12.61
C VAL A 34 -24.07 -4.18 13.10
N ARG A 35 -23.69 -2.92 13.30
CA ARG A 35 -24.62 -1.83 13.62
C ARG A 35 -24.76 -0.91 12.42
N THR A 36 -25.99 -0.68 12.00
CA THR A 36 -26.38 0.28 10.96
C THR A 36 -27.22 1.40 11.60
N PRO A 37 -27.56 2.47 10.88
CA PRO A 37 -28.39 3.55 11.43
C PRO A 37 -29.74 3.09 11.96
N THR A 38 -30.32 2.05 11.34
CA THR A 38 -31.68 1.57 11.63
C THR A 38 -31.71 0.19 12.29
N ALA A 39 -30.61 -0.57 12.33
CA ALA A 39 -30.62 -1.93 12.83
C ALA A 39 -29.31 -2.41 13.48
N ILE A 40 -29.43 -3.50 14.24
CA ILE A 40 -28.34 -4.31 14.77
C ILE A 40 -28.49 -5.73 14.21
N VAL A 41 -27.47 -6.24 13.53
CA VAL A 41 -27.44 -7.60 12.97
C VAL A 41 -26.37 -8.40 13.70
N THR A 42 -26.77 -9.41 14.47
CA THR A 42 -25.87 -10.21 15.30
C THR A 42 -25.70 -11.61 14.70
N ASP A 43 -24.45 -12.01 14.49
CA ASP A 43 -24.10 -13.32 13.95
C ASP A 43 -24.30 -14.44 14.99
N ILE A 44 -24.97 -15.53 14.60
CA ILE A 44 -25.11 -16.77 15.37
C ILE A 44 -24.50 -17.96 14.60
N GLY A 45 -23.37 -17.75 13.91
CA GLY A 45 -22.61 -18.76 13.17
C GLY A 45 -22.94 -18.82 11.67
N THR A 46 -22.71 -17.73 10.94
CA THR A 46 -23.42 -17.43 9.67
C THR A 46 -22.56 -16.77 8.59
N GLU A 47 -22.94 -16.96 7.33
CA GLU A 47 -22.63 -16.09 6.19
C GLU A 47 -23.86 -15.23 5.85
N PHE A 48 -23.74 -13.91 5.96
CA PHE A 48 -24.84 -12.97 5.70
C PHE A 48 -24.33 -11.66 5.09
N GLY A 49 -25.21 -10.94 4.40
CA GLY A 49 -24.96 -9.61 3.85
C GLY A 49 -25.83 -8.56 4.54
N VAL A 50 -25.28 -7.37 4.74
CA VAL A 50 -26.00 -6.18 5.24
C VAL A 50 -25.76 -5.03 4.26
N GLU A 51 -26.84 -4.45 3.77
CA GLU A 51 -26.84 -3.29 2.88
C GLU A 51 -27.52 -2.11 3.57
N VAL A 52 -26.96 -0.91 3.43
CA VAL A 52 -27.55 0.35 3.90
C VAL A 52 -27.78 1.23 2.69
N ALA A 53 -29.04 1.55 2.41
CA ALA A 53 -29.41 2.42 1.31
C ALA A 53 -29.18 3.91 1.66
N GLU A 54 -29.22 4.80 0.66
CA GLU A 54 -29.04 6.25 0.87
C GLU A 54 -30.09 6.85 1.83
N ASN A 55 -31.26 6.21 1.93
CA ASN A 55 -32.33 6.58 2.85
C ASN A 55 -32.15 6.01 4.27
N GLU A 56 -30.99 5.39 4.56
CA GLU A 56 -30.61 4.74 5.82
C GLU A 56 -31.37 3.44 6.15
N ASP A 57 -32.17 2.93 5.22
CA ASP A 57 -32.82 1.64 5.38
C ASP A 57 -31.78 0.52 5.37
N THR A 58 -31.99 -0.47 6.24
CA THR A 58 -31.09 -1.63 6.32
C THR A 58 -31.74 -2.86 5.72
N THR A 59 -31.09 -3.46 4.73
CA THR A 59 -31.48 -4.78 4.22
C THR A 59 -30.50 -5.84 4.72
N SER A 60 -30.99 -6.94 5.27
CA SER A 60 -30.18 -8.09 5.68
C SER A 60 -30.58 -9.34 4.89
N HIS A 61 -29.59 -10.09 4.42
CA HIS A 61 -29.76 -11.35 3.69
C HIS A 61 -28.90 -12.44 4.32
N VAL A 62 -29.47 -13.62 4.57
CA VAL A 62 -28.73 -14.76 5.16
C VAL A 62 -28.44 -15.81 4.09
N PHE A 63 -27.18 -16.17 3.90
CA PHE A 63 -26.74 -17.17 2.93
C PHE A 63 -26.59 -18.56 3.57
N GLU A 64 -25.96 -18.62 4.74
CA GLU A 64 -25.78 -19.86 5.53
C GLU A 64 -25.82 -19.51 7.01
N GLY A 65 -26.49 -20.30 7.87
CA GLY A 65 -26.55 -20.04 9.32
C GLY A 65 -27.76 -19.22 9.77
N LYS A 66 -27.61 -18.43 10.85
CA LYS A 66 -28.70 -17.63 11.46
C LYS A 66 -28.20 -16.29 11.99
N VAL A 67 -28.91 -15.20 11.68
CA VAL A 67 -28.66 -13.90 12.31
C VAL A 67 -29.84 -13.43 13.14
N LEU A 68 -29.55 -12.61 14.15
CA LEU A 68 -30.53 -11.87 14.91
C LEU A 68 -30.53 -10.41 14.43
N LEU A 69 -31.61 -10.00 13.77
CA LEU A 69 -31.84 -8.64 13.30
C LEU A 69 -32.72 -7.90 14.31
N GLN A 70 -32.29 -6.74 14.76
CA GLN A 70 -33.01 -5.89 15.71
C GLN A 70 -33.12 -4.47 15.16
N ALA A 71 -34.33 -3.91 15.11
CA ALA A 71 -34.56 -2.53 14.71
C ALA A 71 -34.21 -1.56 15.85
N LEU A 72 -33.56 -0.44 15.53
CA LEU A 72 -33.21 0.61 16.47
C LEU A 72 -34.36 1.60 16.64
N MET A 73 -34.96 1.66 17.83
CA MET A 73 -35.95 2.69 18.18
C MET A 73 -35.21 3.91 18.73
N LEU A 74 -35.11 4.99 17.94
CA LEU A 74 -34.56 6.27 18.39
C LEU A 74 -35.59 6.98 19.29
N GLY A 75 -35.52 6.71 20.59
CA GLY A 75 -36.36 7.38 21.58
C GLY A 75 -36.50 6.66 22.90
N SER A 76 -35.39 6.24 23.54
CA SER A 76 -35.27 6.01 25.00
C SER A 76 -33.84 5.57 25.29
N GLY A 77 -33.11 6.32 26.10
CA GLY A 77 -31.76 5.97 26.52
C GLY A 77 -31.75 4.67 27.32
N ASP A 78 -30.70 3.86 27.07
CA ASP A 78 -30.02 2.91 27.95
C ASP A 78 -30.70 2.52 29.29
N ARG A 79 -31.91 1.95 29.23
CA ARG A 79 -32.56 1.29 30.37
C ARG A 79 -33.28 0.04 29.91
N GLY A 80 -33.13 -0.99 30.73
CA GLY A 80 -33.57 -2.35 30.49
C GLY A 80 -35.04 -2.47 30.10
N ILE A 81 -35.29 -3.58 29.42
CA ILE A 81 -36.58 -4.06 28.97
C ILE A 81 -37.51 -4.18 30.19
N GLU A 82 -38.46 -3.26 30.33
CA GLU A 82 -39.67 -3.47 31.12
C GLU A 82 -40.78 -3.90 30.16
N GLU A 83 -41.36 -5.07 30.45
CA GLU A 83 -42.59 -5.58 29.83
C GLU A 83 -43.71 -4.55 30.03
N LEU A 84 -44.16 -3.93 28.94
CA LEU A 84 -45.42 -3.19 28.91
C LEU A 84 -46.51 -4.09 28.37
N GLY A 85 -47.56 -4.22 29.19
CA GLY A 85 -48.61 -5.21 29.09
C GLY A 85 -49.62 -5.03 27.95
N ASP A 86 -50.45 -6.07 27.92
CA ASP A 86 -51.56 -6.39 27.04
C ASP A 86 -52.47 -5.20 26.67
N GLY A 87 -52.59 -4.93 25.37
CA GLY A 87 -53.47 -3.90 24.83
C GLY A 87 -53.23 -3.57 23.35
N GLY A 88 -53.63 -4.46 22.43
CA GLY A 88 -53.80 -4.16 21.00
C GLY A 88 -52.58 -4.42 20.11
N THR A 89 -52.28 -5.70 19.84
CA THR A 89 -51.05 -6.17 19.17
C THR A 89 -51.16 -6.27 17.64
N GLU A 90 -50.87 -5.17 16.93
CA GLU A 90 -50.13 -5.29 15.67
C GLU A 90 -48.67 -5.55 16.07
N ASN A 91 -48.19 -6.78 15.85
CA ASN A 91 -46.86 -7.27 16.26
C ASN A 91 -45.71 -6.43 15.66
N LEU A 92 -45.36 -5.29 16.28
CA LEU A 92 -44.10 -4.60 16.07
C LEU A 92 -42.99 -5.43 16.73
N LYS A 93 -42.59 -6.53 16.10
CA LYS A 93 -41.40 -7.26 16.50
C LYS A 93 -40.20 -6.35 16.25
N SER A 94 -39.65 -5.78 17.32
CA SER A 94 -38.40 -5.01 17.31
C SER A 94 -37.18 -5.90 17.02
N GLN A 95 -37.38 -7.23 16.97
CA GLN A 95 -36.32 -8.21 16.75
C GLN A 95 -36.86 -9.45 16.02
N ILE A 96 -36.04 -10.02 15.14
CA ILE A 96 -36.31 -11.23 14.36
C ILE A 96 -35.03 -12.06 14.21
N THR A 97 -35.18 -13.38 14.20
CA THR A 97 -34.14 -14.30 13.74
C THR A 97 -34.36 -14.65 12.28
N LEU A 98 -33.37 -14.42 11.43
CA LEU A 98 -33.35 -14.80 10.02
C LEU A 98 -32.52 -16.08 9.86
N VAL A 99 -32.96 -17.01 9.01
CA VAL A 99 -32.23 -18.23 8.64
C VAL A 99 -31.78 -18.19 7.19
N ALA A 100 -30.89 -19.09 6.77
CA ALA A 100 -30.44 -19.22 5.38
C ALA A 100 -31.60 -19.14 4.37
N GLY A 101 -31.49 -18.22 3.41
CA GLY A 101 -32.52 -17.92 2.41
C GLY A 101 -33.48 -16.79 2.79
N ASP A 102 -33.50 -16.36 4.06
CA ASP A 102 -34.32 -15.24 4.51
C ASP A 102 -33.68 -13.90 4.18
N SER A 103 -34.55 -12.90 4.04
CA SER A 103 -34.18 -11.50 3.97
C SER A 103 -35.18 -10.62 4.73
N ALA A 104 -34.72 -9.49 5.23
CA ALA A 104 -35.58 -8.50 5.87
C ALA A 104 -35.07 -7.08 5.59
N LEU A 105 -36.04 -6.16 5.45
CA LEU A 105 -35.80 -4.73 5.34
C LEU A 105 -36.17 -4.07 6.66
N VAL A 106 -35.33 -3.16 7.12
CA VAL A 106 -35.62 -2.27 8.25
C VAL A 106 -35.73 -0.86 7.71
N GLU A 107 -36.97 -0.37 7.63
CA GLU A 107 -37.29 0.94 7.08
C GLU A 107 -37.28 2.00 8.17
N LYS A 108 -36.75 3.17 7.86
CA LYS A 108 -36.85 4.36 8.71
C LYS A 108 -38.12 5.14 8.40
N ASP A 109 -38.97 5.32 9.40
CA ASP A 109 -40.06 6.29 9.30
C ASP A 109 -39.48 7.71 9.37
N PHE A 110 -39.57 8.44 8.27
CA PHE A 110 -39.05 9.80 8.15
C PHE A 110 -39.76 10.83 9.04
N GLN A 111 -41.01 10.57 9.46
CA GLN A 111 -41.74 11.49 10.34
C GLN A 111 -41.45 11.23 11.82
N THR A 112 -41.25 9.97 12.20
CA THR A 112 -41.11 9.59 13.62
C THR A 112 -39.67 9.21 14.00
N GLY A 113 -38.79 8.96 13.04
CA GLY A 113 -37.44 8.43 13.26
C GLY A 113 -37.43 6.96 13.73
N ALA A 114 -38.59 6.31 13.80
CA ALA A 114 -38.70 4.92 14.24
C ALA A 114 -38.28 3.97 13.12
N ALA A 115 -37.50 2.95 13.47
CA ALA A 115 -37.18 1.87 12.55
C ALA A 115 -38.21 0.74 12.67
N ARG A 116 -38.71 0.22 11.54
CA ARG A 116 -39.66 -0.90 11.49
C ARG A 116 -39.14 -2.01 10.61
N ILE A 117 -39.29 -3.26 11.07
CA ILE A 117 -38.96 -4.44 10.28
C ILE A 117 -40.13 -4.75 9.36
N THR A 118 -39.91 -4.67 8.06
CA THR A 118 -40.93 -4.94 7.03
C THR A 118 -40.63 -6.28 6.35
N PHE A 119 -41.65 -7.13 6.27
CA PHE A 119 -41.56 -8.46 5.67
C PHE A 119 -41.85 -8.41 4.18
N GLY A 120 -40.82 -8.60 3.35
CA GLY A 120 -40.98 -8.86 1.93
C GLY A 120 -40.62 -10.30 1.61
N ARG A 121 -41.60 -11.12 1.20
CA ARG A 121 -41.32 -12.38 0.50
C ARG A 121 -40.67 -11.98 -0.84
N GLN A 122 -39.33 -12.02 -0.89
CA GLN A 122 -38.43 -11.43 -1.90
C GLN A 122 -38.29 -9.90 -1.83
N THR A 123 -37.54 -9.40 -0.86
CA THR A 123 -36.91 -8.07 -0.98
C THR A 123 -35.79 -8.15 -2.03
N GLY A 124 -36.12 -7.88 -3.30
CA GLY A 124 -35.14 -7.67 -4.37
C GLY A 124 -34.33 -8.90 -4.81
N ALA A 125 -33.57 -8.73 -5.89
CA ALA A 125 -32.65 -9.76 -6.37
C ALA A 125 -31.62 -10.07 -5.27
N VAL A 126 -31.37 -11.36 -5.01
CA VAL A 126 -30.30 -11.81 -4.10
C VAL A 126 -29.03 -10.99 -4.42
N PRO A 127 -28.44 -10.28 -3.44
CA PRO A 127 -27.24 -9.51 -3.67
C PRO A 127 -26.20 -10.44 -4.28
N LYS A 128 -25.82 -10.19 -5.54
CA LYS A 128 -24.66 -10.86 -6.11
C LYS A 128 -23.49 -10.37 -5.27
N PHE A 129 -22.87 -11.28 -4.52
CA PHE A 129 -21.62 -11.01 -3.82
C PHE A 129 -20.56 -10.67 -4.86
N VAL A 130 -20.49 -9.40 -5.27
CA VAL A 130 -19.41 -8.92 -6.14
C VAL A 130 -18.26 -8.59 -5.21
N ARG A 131 -17.47 -9.61 -4.88
CA ARG A 131 -16.11 -9.37 -4.40
C ARG A 131 -15.36 -8.73 -5.57
N ARG A 132 -15.36 -7.40 -5.65
CA ARG A 132 -14.41 -6.68 -6.51
C ARG A 132 -13.03 -6.81 -5.87
N LEU A 133 -12.42 -7.98 -6.06
CA LEU A 133 -10.97 -8.08 -5.99
C LEU A 133 -10.46 -7.07 -7.02
N ARG A 134 -9.89 -5.95 -6.56
CA ARG A 134 -9.13 -5.09 -7.46
C ARG A 134 -8.15 -6.02 -8.18
N GLU A 135 -8.20 -6.02 -9.51
CA GLU A 135 -7.20 -6.73 -10.29
C GLU A 135 -5.83 -6.32 -9.76
N PRO A 136 -4.98 -7.28 -9.42
CA PRO A 136 -3.74 -6.95 -8.76
C PRO A 136 -2.91 -6.09 -9.73
N PRO A 137 -2.31 -4.99 -9.25
CA PRO A 137 -1.82 -3.93 -10.14
C PRO A 137 -0.69 -4.45 -11.02
N LYS A 138 -0.74 -4.14 -12.32
CA LYS A 138 0.35 -4.45 -13.25
C LYS A 138 1.64 -3.69 -12.91
N PHE A 139 1.48 -2.51 -12.32
CA PHE A 139 2.57 -1.63 -11.94
C PHE A 139 2.43 -1.18 -10.49
N ILE A 140 3.54 -1.17 -9.77
CA ILE A 140 3.67 -0.58 -8.43
C ILE A 140 4.35 0.78 -8.60
N ASP A 141 3.69 1.83 -8.14
CA ASP A 141 4.08 3.22 -8.31
C ASP A 141 5.08 3.67 -7.22
N LEU A 142 6.34 3.93 -7.58
CA LEU A 142 7.35 4.32 -6.60
C LEU A 142 7.12 5.73 -6.03
N LEU A 143 6.38 6.60 -6.75
CA LEU A 143 6.03 7.93 -6.24
C LEU A 143 5.02 7.83 -5.09
N ASP A 144 4.05 6.91 -5.20
CA ASP A 144 3.11 6.63 -4.12
C ASP A 144 3.86 6.08 -2.90
N ILE A 145 4.84 5.19 -3.11
CA ILE A 145 5.70 4.65 -2.04
C ILE A 145 6.51 5.74 -1.33
N VAL A 146 7.21 6.60 -2.09
CA VAL A 146 7.98 7.73 -1.53
C VAL A 146 7.06 8.71 -0.78
N ALA A 147 5.82 8.86 -1.24
CA ALA A 147 4.81 9.64 -0.53
C ALA A 147 4.15 8.90 0.67
N GLY A 148 4.69 7.74 1.08
CA GLY A 148 4.25 6.95 2.23
C GLY A 148 3.09 5.99 1.95
N GLY A 149 2.73 5.78 0.68
CA GLY A 149 1.76 4.81 0.21
C GLY A 149 2.34 3.40 0.04
N ASN A 150 1.60 2.54 -0.65
CA ASN A 150 2.01 1.17 -0.91
C ASN A 150 2.25 0.88 -2.40
N GLY A 151 2.25 1.90 -3.26
CA GLY A 151 2.43 1.75 -4.70
C GLY A 151 1.17 1.40 -5.49
N THR A 152 0.01 1.29 -4.84
CA THR A 152 -1.29 1.13 -5.52
C THR A 152 -2.12 2.40 -5.57
N GLY A 153 -1.70 3.43 -4.83
CA GLY A 153 -2.39 4.71 -4.73
C GLY A 153 -1.83 5.77 -5.68
N THR A 154 -2.22 7.00 -5.41
CA THR A 154 -1.81 8.21 -6.15
C THR A 154 -1.25 9.27 -5.21
N ARG A 155 -0.68 8.89 -4.07
CA ARG A 155 -0.09 9.85 -3.13
C ARG A 155 1.09 10.56 -3.77
N ARG A 156 1.17 11.87 -3.58
CA ARG A 156 2.19 12.79 -4.10
C ARG A 156 2.39 13.90 -3.09
N GLU A 157 3.30 14.82 -3.41
CA GLU A 157 3.55 16.03 -2.64
C GLU A 157 4.03 15.74 -1.22
N ARG A 158 4.89 14.72 -1.12
CA ARG A 158 5.59 14.25 0.08
C ARG A 158 6.97 13.76 -0.32
N GLY A 159 7.88 13.76 0.63
CA GLY A 159 9.24 13.32 0.40
C GLY A 159 9.93 12.76 1.63
N ILE A 160 11.22 12.55 1.46
CA ILE A 160 12.11 11.98 2.45
C ILE A 160 13.30 12.91 2.59
N ASP A 161 13.66 13.18 3.83
CA ASP A 161 14.89 13.86 4.17
C ASP A 161 16.08 12.90 3.97
N PRO A 162 16.99 13.13 2.99
CA PRO A 162 18.14 12.27 2.77
C PRO A 162 19.15 12.29 3.93
N GLU A 163 19.11 13.29 4.82
CA GLU A 163 19.99 13.39 6.00
C GLU A 163 19.57 12.46 7.12
N THR A 164 18.28 12.15 7.24
CA THR A 164 17.74 11.43 8.40
C THR A 164 16.89 10.22 8.05
N GLY A 165 16.44 10.08 6.80
CA GLY A 165 15.44 9.09 6.38
C GLY A 165 14.02 9.39 6.87
N MET A 166 13.79 10.57 7.46
CA MET A 166 12.49 10.99 7.97
C MET A 166 11.58 11.54 6.86
N GLN A 167 10.29 11.59 7.13
CA GLN A 167 9.33 12.16 6.18
C GLN A 167 9.42 13.70 6.15
N ASP A 168 9.51 14.24 4.94
CA ASP A 168 9.22 15.63 4.65
C ASP A 168 7.78 15.77 4.15
N THR A 169 6.97 16.55 4.89
CA THR A 169 5.56 16.78 4.54
C THR A 169 5.35 17.94 3.57
N VAL A 170 6.37 18.79 3.42
CA VAL A 170 6.46 19.89 2.48
C VAL A 170 7.82 19.83 1.79
N PHE A 171 7.92 20.36 0.58
CA PHE A 171 9.20 20.41 -0.12
C PHE A 171 10.10 21.43 0.57
N LEU A 172 11.21 20.99 1.16
CA LEU A 172 12.13 21.84 1.91
C LEU A 172 13.34 22.21 1.05
N PRO A 173 13.46 23.46 0.57
CA PRO A 173 14.55 23.91 -0.30
C PRO A 173 15.78 24.31 0.54
N ILE A 174 16.30 23.37 1.32
CA ILE A 174 17.45 23.57 2.20
C ILE A 174 18.60 22.66 1.79
N TYR A 175 19.82 23.13 2.01
CA TYR A 175 21.01 22.29 1.90
C TYR A 175 21.08 21.33 3.09
N ARG A 176 21.48 20.10 2.83
CA ARG A 176 21.63 19.01 3.80
C ARG A 176 23.05 18.50 3.78
N GLN A 177 23.62 18.28 4.96
CA GLN A 177 25.00 17.83 5.08
C GLN A 177 25.04 16.31 5.22
N THR A 178 25.97 15.70 4.49
CA THR A 178 26.26 14.27 4.65
C THR A 178 27.03 14.01 5.94
N ASP A 179 26.68 12.92 6.61
CA ASP A 179 27.47 12.35 7.71
C ASP A 179 28.22 11.07 7.28
N GLY A 180 28.22 10.78 5.97
CA GLY A 180 28.86 9.62 5.36
C GLY A 180 28.16 8.28 5.62
N LYS A 181 26.94 8.28 6.19
CA LYS A 181 26.25 7.04 6.59
C LYS A 181 25.00 6.75 5.75
N TYR A 182 24.61 5.48 5.82
CA TYR A 182 23.32 5.01 5.36
C TYR A 182 22.26 5.18 6.46
N HIS A 183 21.15 5.82 6.12
CA HIS A 183 20.05 6.09 7.04
C HIS A 183 18.82 5.27 6.67
N HIS A 184 18.40 4.39 7.58
CA HIS A 184 17.18 3.60 7.40
C HIS A 184 15.93 4.48 7.39
N ALA A 185 15.07 4.28 6.38
CA ALA A 185 13.80 5.00 6.24
C ALA A 185 12.72 4.37 7.13
N LYS A 186 12.88 4.41 8.46
CA LYS A 186 12.06 3.66 9.43
C LYS A 186 10.55 3.88 9.32
N TYR A 187 10.12 5.03 8.80
CA TYR A 187 8.71 5.39 8.62
C TYR A 187 8.11 4.86 7.31
N PHE A 188 8.94 4.31 6.42
CA PHE A 188 8.58 3.86 5.09
C PHE A 188 8.88 2.37 4.93
N PRO A 189 7.93 1.47 5.20
CA PRO A 189 8.19 0.02 5.28
C PRO A 189 8.63 -0.61 3.95
N LEU A 190 8.50 0.10 2.83
CA LEU A 190 8.85 -0.34 1.48
C LEU A 190 10.15 0.30 0.96
N ILE A 191 10.76 1.17 1.77
CA ILE A 191 12.01 1.87 1.47
C ILE A 191 13.02 1.40 2.50
N ASP A 192 14.13 0.86 2.04
CA ASP A 192 15.17 0.36 2.91
C ASP A 192 15.89 1.53 3.63
N GLY A 193 16.18 2.59 2.88
CA GLY A 193 16.88 3.76 3.39
C GLY A 193 17.33 4.73 2.31
N VAL A 194 18.04 5.76 2.77
CA VAL A 194 18.57 6.87 2.00
C VAL A 194 20.02 7.14 2.42
N PHE A 195 20.75 7.82 1.56
CA PHE A 195 22.14 8.19 1.82
C PHE A 195 22.54 9.37 0.93
N MET A 196 23.64 10.03 1.28
CA MET A 196 24.28 11.04 0.46
C MET A 196 25.69 10.56 0.11
N PRO A 197 25.98 10.22 -1.16
CA PRO A 197 27.30 9.79 -1.56
C PRO A 197 28.36 10.82 -1.22
N ASP A 198 29.36 10.41 -0.45
CA ASP A 198 30.54 11.22 -0.16
C ASP A 198 31.78 10.30 -0.19
N PRO A 199 32.60 10.40 -1.24
CA PRO A 199 33.76 9.53 -1.46
C PRO A 199 34.89 9.79 -0.46
N ASP A 200 34.88 10.92 0.27
CA ASP A 200 35.90 11.22 1.28
C ASP A 200 35.77 10.33 2.52
N PHE A 201 34.58 9.73 2.74
CA PHE A 201 34.36 8.71 3.76
C PHE A 201 34.71 7.27 3.30
N GLY A 202 35.12 7.09 2.03
CA GLY A 202 35.43 5.80 1.43
C GLY A 202 34.25 5.17 0.68
N PRO A 203 34.22 3.83 0.50
CA PRO A 203 33.13 3.16 -0.20
C PRO A 203 31.78 3.44 0.48
N VAL A 204 30.83 3.99 -0.27
CA VAL A 204 29.52 4.42 0.27
C VAL A 204 28.58 3.22 0.34
N GLN A 205 27.94 3.02 1.49
CA GLN A 205 26.91 1.98 1.67
C GLN A 205 25.61 2.35 0.93
N LEU A 206 25.10 1.42 0.12
CA LEU A 206 23.92 1.60 -0.72
C LEU A 206 22.64 1.02 -0.11
N ASN A 207 22.75 0.03 0.77
CA ASN A 207 21.58 -0.65 1.35
C ASN A 207 21.91 -1.30 2.71
N SER A 208 20.86 -1.75 3.40
CA SER A 208 20.95 -2.38 4.73
C SER A 208 21.69 -3.71 4.77
N ALA A 209 21.84 -4.39 3.63
CA ALA A 209 22.69 -5.58 3.53
C ALA A 209 24.19 -5.26 3.45
N GLY A 210 24.56 -3.97 3.45
CA GLY A 210 25.95 -3.54 3.51
C GLY A 210 26.66 -3.55 2.16
N HIS A 211 25.94 -3.64 1.04
CA HIS A 211 26.56 -3.46 -0.27
C HIS A 211 27.09 -2.03 -0.39
N THR A 212 28.30 -1.88 -0.91
CA THR A 212 28.98 -0.59 -1.05
C THR A 212 29.32 -0.29 -2.52
N TYR A 213 29.58 0.98 -2.80
CA TYR A 213 30.08 1.43 -4.11
C TYR A 213 31.07 2.58 -3.97
N ASP A 214 32.12 2.54 -4.80
CA ASP A 214 33.16 3.56 -4.87
C ASP A 214 32.75 4.65 -5.86
N PHE A 215 32.21 5.75 -5.34
CA PHE A 215 31.85 6.91 -6.14
C PHE A 215 33.09 7.72 -6.57
N PRO A 216 33.00 8.50 -7.67
CA PRO A 216 34.07 9.41 -8.06
C PRO A 216 34.44 10.39 -6.94
N LYS A 217 35.73 10.71 -6.77
CA LYS A 217 36.22 11.59 -5.69
C LYS A 217 35.80 13.06 -5.79
N ALA A 218 35.29 13.48 -6.94
CA ALA A 218 34.95 14.88 -7.21
C ALA A 218 33.47 15.17 -6.94
N LEU A 219 32.88 14.54 -5.92
CA LEU A 219 31.49 14.79 -5.50
C LEU A 219 31.46 15.78 -4.34
N GLU A 220 30.60 16.80 -4.43
CA GLU A 220 30.33 17.74 -3.36
C GLU A 220 29.65 17.02 -2.19
N PRO A 221 30.11 17.24 -0.95
CA PRO A 221 29.55 16.59 0.22
C PRO A 221 28.19 17.17 0.59
N GLY A 222 27.12 16.40 0.35
CA GLY A 222 25.75 16.76 0.73
C GLY A 222 24.82 16.88 -0.46
N THR A 223 23.63 17.43 -0.23
CA THR A 223 22.62 17.60 -1.28
C THR A 223 21.67 18.75 -0.97
N PHE A 224 20.96 19.23 -1.98
CA PHE A 224 19.90 20.21 -1.82
C PHE A 224 18.52 19.55 -1.88
N ALA A 225 17.63 20.00 -1.00
CA ALA A 225 16.22 19.61 -0.99
C ALA A 225 15.91 18.13 -0.66
N SER A 226 14.61 17.87 -0.47
CA SER A 226 14.08 16.54 -0.14
C SER A 226 14.12 15.61 -1.35
N ILE A 227 14.23 14.31 -1.12
CA ILE A 227 13.85 13.31 -2.13
C ILE A 227 12.33 13.36 -2.25
N TRP A 228 11.79 13.82 -3.37
CA TRP A 228 10.41 14.32 -3.42
C TRP A 228 9.55 13.70 -4.52
N ALA A 229 8.40 13.16 -4.15
CA ALA A 229 7.42 12.64 -5.10
C ALA A 229 6.44 13.75 -5.54
N ARG A 230 6.68 14.34 -6.72
CA ARG A 230 5.83 15.37 -7.30
C ARG A 230 4.78 14.77 -8.24
N ALA A 231 3.53 15.23 -8.15
CA ALA A 231 2.47 14.90 -9.09
C ALA A 231 2.81 15.37 -10.52
N ALA A 232 2.18 14.81 -11.56
CA ALA A 232 2.45 15.23 -12.94
C ALA A 232 1.95 16.65 -13.24
N GLU A 233 0.82 17.04 -12.68
CA GLU A 233 0.29 18.40 -12.75
C GLU A 233 0.79 19.22 -11.55
N VAL A 234 1.20 20.47 -11.78
CA VAL A 234 1.57 21.35 -10.66
C VAL A 234 0.24 21.81 -10.05
N PRO A 235 0.01 21.59 -8.74
CA PRO A 235 -1.17 22.12 -8.08
C PRO A 235 -1.27 23.63 -8.30
N ALA A 236 -2.48 24.14 -8.57
CA ALA A 236 -2.68 25.57 -8.86
C ALA A 236 -2.17 26.47 -7.72
N ASP A 237 -2.29 26.01 -6.47
CA ASP A 237 -1.77 26.72 -5.31
C ASP A 237 -0.25 26.73 -5.25
N LYS A 238 0.47 25.88 -5.98
CA LYS A 238 1.94 25.88 -6.07
C LYS A 238 2.47 26.55 -7.33
N GLN A 239 1.60 26.84 -8.29
CA GLN A 239 1.95 27.49 -9.53
C GLN A 239 2.22 28.98 -9.29
N ASN A 240 3.31 29.50 -9.85
CA ASN A 240 3.67 30.94 -9.82
C ASN A 240 3.72 31.57 -8.41
N LYS A 241 3.91 30.79 -7.35
CA LYS A 241 4.05 31.30 -5.98
C LYS A 241 5.32 32.14 -5.75
N TRP A 242 6.29 32.04 -6.67
CA TRP A 242 7.63 32.56 -6.50
C TRP A 242 7.88 33.66 -7.51
N GLU A 243 8.22 34.86 -7.02
CA GLU A 243 8.28 36.07 -7.84
C GLU A 243 9.71 36.38 -8.30
N THR A 244 10.72 35.86 -7.59
CA THR A 244 12.13 36.12 -7.92
C THR A 244 12.82 34.89 -8.54
N PRO A 245 13.83 35.09 -9.40
CA PRO A 245 14.64 33.99 -9.93
C PRO A 245 15.26 33.10 -8.85
N LYS A 246 15.59 33.67 -7.69
CA LYS A 246 16.16 32.94 -6.55
C LYS A 246 15.14 31.97 -5.94
N GLU A 247 13.92 32.44 -5.67
CA GLU A 247 12.84 31.59 -5.12
C GLU A 247 12.40 30.52 -6.14
N ILE A 248 12.34 30.88 -7.41
CA ILE A 248 12.10 29.95 -8.53
C ILE A 248 13.13 28.81 -8.52
N GLY A 249 14.42 29.14 -8.34
CA GLY A 249 15.48 28.14 -8.23
C GLY A 249 15.37 27.29 -6.96
N GLN A 250 14.95 27.88 -5.84
CA GLN A 250 14.74 27.12 -4.59
C GLN A 250 13.63 26.07 -4.74
N TYR A 251 12.54 26.41 -5.42
CA TYR A 251 11.40 25.51 -5.66
C TYR A 251 11.39 24.94 -7.08
N TRP A 252 12.58 24.62 -7.58
CA TRP A 252 12.82 24.20 -8.96
C TRP A 252 11.89 23.07 -9.43
N ILE A 253 11.51 22.13 -8.56
CA ILE A 253 10.67 20.98 -8.93
C ILE A 253 9.26 21.40 -9.40
N TYR A 254 8.78 22.58 -8.99
CA TYR A 254 7.51 23.14 -9.44
C TYR A 254 7.68 24.21 -10.52
N ALA A 255 8.86 24.82 -10.63
CA ALA A 255 9.11 25.92 -11.54
C ALA A 255 9.81 25.50 -12.85
N ALA A 256 10.50 24.36 -12.84
CA ALA A 256 11.18 23.84 -14.02
C ALA A 256 10.15 23.38 -15.08
N PRO A 257 10.38 23.68 -16.37
CA PRO A 257 9.48 23.34 -17.45
C PRO A 257 9.67 21.88 -17.89
N PHE A 258 9.31 20.91 -17.03
CA PHE A 258 9.33 19.50 -17.41
C PHE A 258 8.27 19.22 -18.48
N GLY A 259 8.73 18.87 -19.67
CA GLY A 259 7.85 18.47 -20.77
C GLY A 259 7.26 17.07 -20.59
N PRO A 260 6.26 16.70 -21.41
CA PRO A 260 5.63 15.37 -21.39
C PRO A 260 6.63 14.22 -21.56
N GLU A 261 7.76 14.44 -22.22
CA GLU A 261 8.83 13.46 -22.40
C GLU A 261 9.44 12.96 -21.08
N PHE A 262 9.39 13.77 -20.02
CA PHE A 262 9.85 13.37 -18.69
C PHE A 262 8.86 12.40 -18.03
N MET A 263 7.57 12.54 -18.28
CA MET A 263 6.54 11.75 -17.60
C MET A 263 5.43 11.37 -18.59
N PRO A 264 5.73 10.53 -19.59
CA PRO A 264 4.81 10.21 -20.68
C PRO A 264 3.51 9.55 -20.20
N GLU A 265 3.56 8.81 -19.09
CA GLU A 265 2.42 8.14 -18.46
C GLU A 265 1.70 9.05 -17.43
N ARG A 266 2.19 10.29 -17.26
CA ARG A 266 1.62 11.33 -16.39
C ARG A 266 1.43 10.89 -14.93
N ARG A 267 2.31 10.02 -14.40
CA ARG A 267 2.33 9.65 -12.96
C ARG A 267 3.03 10.71 -12.13
N GLY A 268 4.08 11.32 -12.68
CA GLY A 268 4.80 12.43 -12.06
C GLY A 268 6.31 12.24 -12.03
N LEU A 269 6.96 12.89 -11.08
CA LEU A 269 8.41 12.99 -11.00
C LEU A 269 8.89 12.64 -9.59
N LEU A 270 9.92 11.79 -9.52
CA LEU A 270 10.70 11.57 -8.32
C LEU A 270 11.94 12.47 -8.41
N ALA A 271 11.96 13.53 -7.62
CA ALA A 271 13.07 14.46 -7.56
C ALA A 271 14.19 13.90 -6.67
N LEU A 272 15.40 13.84 -7.23
CA LEU A 272 16.64 13.59 -6.51
C LEU A 272 17.62 14.69 -6.93
N CYS A 273 18.06 15.53 -6.01
CA CYS A 273 19.22 16.37 -6.32
C CYS A 273 20.50 15.53 -6.33
N SER A 274 21.50 15.93 -7.12
CA SER A 274 22.80 15.25 -7.06
C SER A 274 23.37 15.26 -5.65
N GLY A 275 24.03 14.17 -5.29
CA GLY A 275 24.43 13.90 -3.90
C GLY A 275 23.37 13.17 -3.09
N SER A 276 22.33 12.61 -3.72
CA SER A 276 21.29 11.82 -3.02
C SER A 276 21.12 10.42 -3.59
N GLY A 277 20.89 9.46 -2.70
CA GLY A 277 20.52 8.09 -3.01
C GLY A 277 19.31 7.61 -2.20
N ILE A 278 18.49 6.77 -2.82
CA ILE A 278 17.35 6.08 -2.18
C ILE A 278 17.34 4.62 -2.58
N THR A 279 17.05 3.75 -1.62
CA THR A 279 16.96 2.30 -1.83
C THR A 279 15.59 1.78 -1.44
N PHE A 280 14.97 1.03 -2.35
CA PHE A 280 13.71 0.32 -2.15
C PHE A 280 13.96 -1.13 -1.75
N ASP A 281 13.22 -1.64 -0.76
CA ASP A 281 13.24 -3.06 -0.38
C ASP A 281 12.23 -3.82 -1.26
N LEU A 282 12.76 -4.48 -2.29
CA LEU A 282 11.96 -5.20 -3.28
C LEU A 282 11.18 -6.35 -2.65
N ALA A 283 11.70 -6.98 -1.60
CA ALA A 283 10.99 -8.07 -0.94
C ALA A 283 9.90 -7.58 0.00
N ALA A 284 10.10 -6.46 0.68
CA ALA A 284 9.03 -5.81 1.44
C ALA A 284 7.90 -5.38 0.50
N ILE A 285 8.24 -4.82 -0.67
CA ILE A 285 7.28 -4.50 -1.72
C ILE A 285 6.54 -5.76 -2.20
N GLN A 286 7.26 -6.82 -2.59
CA GLN A 286 6.63 -8.08 -3.00
C GLN A 286 5.67 -8.62 -1.93
N LYS A 287 6.10 -8.63 -0.67
CA LYS A 287 5.28 -9.08 0.46
C LYS A 287 4.01 -8.23 0.63
N ALA A 288 4.10 -6.91 0.49
CA ALA A 288 2.97 -6.00 0.53
C ALA A 288 1.97 -6.24 -0.63
N HIS A 289 2.42 -6.86 -1.72
CA HIS A 289 1.61 -7.21 -2.89
C HIS A 289 1.44 -8.73 -3.05
N ALA A 290 1.18 -9.43 -1.94
CA ALA A 290 0.85 -10.86 -1.90
C ALA A 290 1.92 -11.78 -2.54
N GLY A 291 3.19 -11.38 -2.47
CA GLY A 291 4.32 -12.14 -2.99
C GLY A 291 4.45 -12.14 -4.52
N ARG A 292 3.73 -11.25 -5.23
CA ARG A 292 3.79 -11.21 -6.69
C ARG A 292 5.22 -10.92 -7.17
N PRO A 293 5.76 -11.67 -8.14
CA PRO A 293 7.08 -11.41 -8.69
C PRO A 293 7.18 -10.03 -9.32
N LEU A 294 8.21 -9.29 -8.94
CA LEU A 294 8.63 -8.07 -9.64
C LEU A 294 9.61 -8.47 -10.74
N ILE A 295 9.40 -7.99 -11.95
CA ILE A 295 10.17 -8.43 -13.12
C ILE A 295 11.00 -7.32 -13.75
N ARG A 296 10.69 -6.05 -13.45
CA ARG A 296 11.35 -4.91 -14.07
C ARG A 296 11.14 -3.61 -13.30
N PHE A 297 12.16 -2.77 -13.26
CA PHE A 297 12.04 -1.35 -12.94
C PHE A 297 12.02 -0.53 -14.23
N ARG A 298 11.06 0.38 -14.34
CA ARG A 298 10.94 1.31 -15.47
C ARG A 298 10.78 2.75 -15.00
N ALA A 299 11.44 3.65 -15.70
CA ALA A 299 11.33 5.09 -15.50
C ALA A 299 11.85 5.83 -16.74
N THR A 300 11.69 7.15 -16.74
CA THR A 300 12.57 8.06 -17.44
C THR A 300 13.60 8.64 -16.47
N ALA A 301 14.67 9.23 -17.00
CA ALA A 301 15.71 9.91 -16.25
C ALA A 301 16.10 11.20 -16.98
N GLY A 302 16.15 12.32 -16.27
CA GLY A 302 16.50 13.62 -16.84
C GLY A 302 16.84 14.66 -15.79
N LYS A 303 17.12 15.89 -16.24
CA LYS A 303 17.49 17.00 -15.36
C LYS A 303 16.80 18.31 -15.74
N ALA A 304 16.72 19.21 -14.76
CA ALA A 304 16.29 20.58 -14.89
C ALA A 304 17.37 21.61 -14.55
N SER A 305 18.53 21.24 -14.02
CA SER A 305 19.62 22.20 -13.81
C SER A 305 20.40 22.44 -15.10
N PRO A 306 21.09 23.58 -15.25
CA PRO A 306 22.02 23.82 -16.36
C PRO A 306 23.31 22.99 -16.25
N SER A 307 23.71 22.59 -15.04
CA SER A 307 24.88 21.77 -14.69
C SER A 307 24.79 20.32 -15.17
N LEU A 308 25.91 19.61 -15.16
CA LEU A 308 26.03 18.23 -15.61
C LEU A 308 25.70 17.27 -14.46
N ALA A 309 24.84 16.29 -14.74
CA ALA A 309 24.51 15.24 -13.77
C ALA A 309 24.57 13.86 -14.40
N GLU A 310 24.80 12.84 -13.58
CA GLU A 310 24.67 11.44 -13.96
C GLU A 310 23.74 10.72 -12.98
N MET A 311 22.82 9.92 -13.52
CA MET A 311 21.87 9.13 -12.75
C MET A 311 22.27 7.67 -12.85
N LEU A 312 22.26 6.97 -11.71
CA LEU A 312 22.72 5.60 -11.56
C LEU A 312 21.61 4.75 -10.95
N VAL A 313 21.55 3.48 -11.39
CA VAL A 313 20.63 2.48 -10.84
C VAL A 313 21.41 1.23 -10.49
N PHE A 314 21.19 0.74 -9.27
CA PHE A 314 21.83 -0.46 -8.75
C PHE A 314 20.79 -1.51 -8.37
N ILE A 315 21.19 -2.76 -8.50
CA ILE A 315 20.47 -3.92 -7.96
C ILE A 315 21.45 -4.66 -7.04
N ASP A 316 21.12 -4.77 -5.75
CA ASP A 316 21.99 -5.38 -4.73
C ASP A 316 23.43 -4.85 -4.79
N GLY A 317 23.57 -3.53 -4.93
CA GLY A 317 24.85 -2.83 -5.01
C GLY A 317 25.62 -2.97 -6.34
N ARG A 318 25.14 -3.80 -7.27
CA ARG A 318 25.72 -3.87 -8.62
C ARG A 318 25.13 -2.75 -9.49
N LEU A 319 26.00 -1.92 -10.06
CA LEU A 319 25.58 -0.91 -11.04
C LEU A 319 25.04 -1.62 -12.29
N VAL A 320 23.74 -1.44 -12.56
CA VAL A 320 23.05 -2.11 -13.69
C VAL A 320 22.64 -1.14 -14.79
N TRP A 321 22.54 0.14 -14.49
CA TRP A 321 22.25 1.18 -15.47
C TRP A 321 22.85 2.51 -15.03
N LYS A 322 23.29 3.30 -16.01
CA LYS A 322 23.69 4.69 -15.83
C LYS A 322 23.25 5.52 -17.02
N SER A 323 22.92 6.79 -16.79
CA SER A 323 22.48 7.70 -17.86
C SER A 323 23.60 8.09 -18.83
N GLY A 324 24.85 7.99 -18.40
CA GLY A 324 25.93 8.83 -18.90
C GLY A 324 25.74 10.28 -18.45
N VAL A 325 26.72 11.14 -18.73
CA VAL A 325 26.62 12.57 -18.40
C VAL A 325 25.47 13.21 -19.16
N ILE A 326 24.49 13.75 -18.43
CA ILE A 326 23.36 14.50 -18.98
C ILE A 326 23.77 15.97 -18.98
N SER A 327 24.00 16.54 -20.17
CA SER A 327 24.33 17.96 -20.35
C SER A 327 23.15 18.81 -20.80
N ASP A 328 22.23 18.24 -21.59
CA ASP A 328 21.05 18.92 -22.12
C ASP A 328 19.82 18.70 -21.23
N ARG A 329 19.11 19.80 -20.91
CA ARG A 329 17.84 19.78 -20.14
C ARG A 329 16.68 19.18 -20.92
N SER A 330 16.78 19.04 -22.24
CA SER A 330 15.78 18.35 -23.07
C SER A 330 16.06 16.83 -23.18
N SER A 331 17.24 16.37 -22.77
CA SER A 331 17.62 14.97 -22.88
C SER A 331 16.98 14.13 -21.80
N VAL A 332 15.96 13.35 -22.18
CA VAL A 332 15.40 12.29 -21.35
C VAL A 332 15.94 10.92 -21.77
N LYS A 333 16.44 10.15 -20.81
CA LYS A 333 16.88 8.76 -20.99
C LYS A 333 15.81 7.80 -20.49
N ARG A 334 15.61 6.68 -21.19
CA ARG A 334 14.76 5.59 -20.71
C ARG A 334 15.55 4.68 -19.77
N VAL A 335 14.91 4.29 -18.68
CA VAL A 335 15.40 3.31 -17.72
C VAL A 335 14.54 2.05 -17.87
N ASP A 336 15.18 0.93 -18.22
CA ASP A 336 14.56 -0.38 -18.27
C ASP A 336 15.55 -1.38 -17.66
N VAL A 337 15.28 -1.79 -16.43
CA VAL A 337 16.17 -2.64 -15.64
C VAL A 337 15.42 -3.91 -15.25
N PRO A 338 15.83 -5.11 -15.72
CA PRO A 338 15.20 -6.34 -15.32
C PRO A 338 15.44 -6.62 -13.82
N ILE A 339 14.44 -7.16 -13.15
CA ILE A 339 14.49 -7.60 -11.75
C ILE A 339 14.32 -9.11 -11.72
N ARG A 340 15.20 -9.78 -10.98
CA ARG A 340 15.17 -11.22 -10.74
C ARG A 340 14.52 -11.52 -9.39
N SER A 341 14.00 -12.73 -9.24
CA SER A 341 13.37 -13.17 -7.99
C SER A 341 14.27 -13.13 -6.75
N ALA A 342 15.59 -13.21 -6.94
CA ALA A 342 16.58 -13.13 -5.86
C ALA A 342 16.99 -11.71 -5.51
N ASP A 343 16.69 -10.72 -6.35
CA ASP A 343 17.13 -9.35 -6.16
C ASP A 343 16.37 -8.72 -4.98
N ARG A 344 17.09 -8.05 -4.06
CA ARG A 344 16.52 -7.55 -2.79
C ARG A 344 16.37 -6.04 -2.75
N PHE A 345 17.30 -5.33 -3.36
CA PHE A 345 17.39 -3.87 -3.26
C PHE A 345 17.48 -3.24 -4.65
N LEU A 346 16.62 -2.25 -4.89
CA LEU A 346 16.74 -1.32 -6.01
C LEU A 346 17.20 0.02 -5.47
N THR A 347 18.37 0.49 -5.90
CA THR A 347 18.92 1.79 -5.48
C THR A 347 18.96 2.76 -6.64
N LEU A 348 18.44 3.96 -6.43
CA LEU A 348 18.50 5.08 -7.37
C LEU A 348 19.42 6.15 -6.80
N VAL A 349 20.35 6.67 -7.60
CA VAL A 349 21.31 7.69 -7.18
C VAL A 349 21.41 8.77 -8.24
N ALA A 350 21.51 10.01 -7.80
CA ALA A 350 21.92 11.15 -8.63
C ALA A 350 23.28 11.64 -8.14
N ILE A 351 24.23 11.78 -9.05
CA ILE A 351 25.55 12.37 -8.79
C ILE A 351 25.79 13.53 -9.75
N GLU A 352 26.65 14.46 -9.33
CA GLU A 352 27.11 15.51 -10.22
C GLU A 352 28.12 14.94 -11.22
N ALA A 353 28.30 15.65 -12.33
CA ALA A 353 29.22 15.26 -13.40
C ALA A 353 30.05 16.44 -13.94
N ASP A 354 30.09 17.58 -13.24
CA ASP A 354 30.89 18.76 -13.59
C ASP A 354 31.79 19.30 -12.47
N ASP A 355 31.48 20.47 -11.92
CA ASP A 355 32.45 21.39 -11.31
C ASP A 355 32.50 21.35 -9.78
N GLY A 356 31.84 20.35 -9.16
CA GLY A 356 31.90 20.13 -7.72
C GLY A 356 31.00 21.05 -6.92
N ARG A 357 29.94 21.61 -7.54
CA ARG A 357 28.98 22.53 -6.90
C ARG A 357 27.65 21.87 -6.54
N GLY A 358 27.51 20.58 -6.83
CA GLY A 358 26.42 19.71 -6.40
C GLY A 358 25.01 20.22 -6.68
N SER A 359 24.03 19.59 -6.02
CA SER A 359 22.63 20.06 -6.01
C SER A 359 21.94 20.13 -7.38
N ASP A 360 22.36 19.29 -8.33
CA ASP A 360 21.80 19.23 -9.67
C ASP A 360 20.39 18.68 -9.65
N TRP A 361 19.47 19.42 -10.24
CA TRP A 361 18.06 19.10 -10.20
C TRP A 361 17.74 17.94 -11.15
N THR A 362 17.81 16.71 -10.66
CA THR A 362 17.50 15.52 -11.44
C THR A 362 16.16 14.90 -11.07
N VAL A 363 15.57 14.17 -12.02
CA VAL A 363 14.28 13.51 -11.82
C VAL A 363 14.27 12.13 -12.47
N PHE A 364 13.66 11.17 -11.79
CA PHE A 364 13.11 9.98 -12.43
C PHE A 364 11.63 10.20 -12.70
N GLY A 365 11.19 10.15 -13.95
CA GLY A 365 9.78 10.31 -14.28
C GLY A 365 9.08 8.97 -14.46
N ASP A 366 7.82 8.92 -14.02
CA ASP A 366 6.99 7.72 -13.99
C ASP A 366 7.67 6.45 -13.45
N PRO A 367 8.39 6.51 -12.30
CA PRO A 367 9.13 5.35 -11.81
C PRO A 367 8.17 4.28 -11.28
N VAL A 368 8.24 3.09 -11.86
CA VAL A 368 7.37 1.95 -11.52
C VAL A 368 8.12 0.63 -11.47
N LEU A 369 7.62 -0.30 -10.67
CA LEU A 369 7.98 -1.72 -10.73
C LEU A 369 6.89 -2.47 -11.48
N GLU A 370 7.26 -3.23 -12.51
CA GLU A 370 6.37 -4.13 -13.23
C GLU A 370 6.22 -5.45 -12.46
N CYS A 371 4.98 -5.87 -12.27
CA CYS A 371 4.63 -7.18 -11.74
C CYS A 371 4.46 -8.20 -12.88
N LEU A 372 4.79 -9.46 -12.63
CA LEU A 372 4.41 -10.54 -13.56
C LEU A 372 2.88 -10.66 -13.62
N ASP A 373 2.32 -10.65 -14.83
CA ASP A 373 0.88 -10.85 -15.07
C ASP A 373 0.47 -12.26 -14.62
N SER A 374 -0.62 -12.36 -13.86
CA SER A 374 -1.12 -13.62 -13.26
C SER A 374 -1.52 -14.69 -14.28
N ASP A 375 -1.76 -14.30 -15.53
CA ASP A 375 -2.12 -15.22 -16.60
C ASP A 375 -0.93 -16.12 -17.03
N LEU A 376 0.32 -15.69 -16.77
CA LEU A 376 1.52 -16.48 -17.06
C LEU A 376 1.83 -17.54 -16.00
N GLU A 377 1.44 -17.33 -14.74
CA GLU A 377 1.56 -18.37 -13.70
C GLU A 377 0.73 -19.63 -14.02
N THR A 378 -0.39 -19.46 -14.73
CA THR A 378 -1.27 -20.58 -15.11
C THR A 378 -0.68 -21.41 -16.25
N VAL A 379 0.14 -20.80 -17.12
CA VAL A 379 0.79 -21.50 -18.23
C VAL A 379 1.98 -22.32 -17.75
N GLU A 380 2.81 -21.79 -16.85
CA GLU A 380 3.97 -22.54 -16.33
C GLU A 380 3.55 -23.73 -15.43
N ARG A 381 2.46 -23.62 -14.66
CA ARG A 381 1.96 -24.75 -13.87
C ARG A 381 1.36 -25.88 -14.71
N ARG A 382 0.90 -25.60 -15.94
CA ARG A 382 0.36 -26.62 -16.85
C ARG A 382 1.42 -27.38 -17.64
N VAL A 383 2.67 -26.91 -17.67
CA VAL A 383 3.78 -27.58 -18.38
C VAL A 383 4.54 -28.55 -17.45
N ILE A 384 4.31 -28.49 -16.13
CA ILE A 384 5.03 -29.30 -15.13
C ILE A 384 4.11 -30.29 -14.37
N GLN A 385 2.88 -30.53 -14.85
CA GLN A 385 2.01 -31.60 -14.31
C GLN A 385 1.74 -32.71 -15.31
#